data_AF-A0A7W0H016-F1
#
_entry.id   AF-A0A7W0H016-F1
#
_cell.length_a   1.000
_cell.length_b   1.000
_cell.length_c   1.000
_cell.angle_alpha   90.00
_cell.angle_beta   90.00
_cell.angle_gamma   90.00
#
_symmetry.space_group_name_H-M   'P 1'
#
loop_
_entity.id
_entity.type
_entity.pdbx_description
1 polymer ?
#
loop_
_entity_poly.entity_id
_entity_poly.type
_entity_poly.pdbx_seq_one_letter_code
_entity_poly.pdbx_strand_id
1 'polypeptide(L)'
;MARAQSPIKVHESTKQKVRYAALMAGLQQAELVEIAVDEYVERHREEFGRRMERAREALLGGKASALAYATGVSEEDVERVGGVSAQSGSRKPSRATSNQASSPEGQSARGSQSSARAASKTSRKSTSRRRSSTKRPSAA
;
A
#
# COMPACT_ATOMS: atom_id res chain seq x y z
N MET A 1 -5.48 24.05 17.33
CA MET A 1 -4.45 23.26 18.06
C MET A 1 -3.40 22.82 17.06
N ALA A 2 -2.12 23.11 17.30
CA ALA A 2 -1.04 22.66 16.42
C ALA A 2 -0.98 21.13 16.41
N ARG A 3 -1.05 20.53 15.22
CA ARG A 3 -1.02 19.08 15.04
C ARG A 3 0.37 18.59 15.45
N ALA A 4 0.45 17.71 16.45
CA ALA A 4 1.72 17.16 16.89
C ALA A 4 2.40 16.45 15.71
N GLN A 5 3.60 16.91 15.34
CA GLN A 5 4.38 16.26 14.30
C GLN A 5 4.91 14.92 14.82
N SER A 6 4.77 13.88 13.99
CA SER A 6 5.30 12.56 14.31
C SER A 6 6.81 12.52 14.02
N PRO A 7 7.64 11.98 14.93
CA PRO A 7 9.08 11.87 14.69
C PRO A 7 9.40 11.01 13.46
N ILE A 8 10.27 11.50 12.58
CA ILE A 8 10.79 10.73 11.44
C ILE A 8 12.04 9.97 11.88
N LYS A 9 12.03 8.65 11.68
CA LYS A 9 13.19 7.80 12.00
C LYS A 9 14.21 7.89 10.86
N VAL A 10 15.36 8.48 11.16
CA VAL A 10 16.50 8.60 10.23
C VAL A 10 17.74 7.93 10.80
N HIS A 11 18.67 7.57 9.92
CA HIS A 11 19.97 7.03 10.30
C HIS A 11 20.76 8.03 11.14
N GLU A 12 21.59 7.52 12.06
CA GLU A 12 22.36 8.34 12.98
C GLU A 12 23.36 9.26 12.26
N SER A 13 23.98 8.76 11.18
CA SER A 13 24.87 9.55 10.33
C SER A 13 24.16 10.76 9.72
N THR A 14 22.90 10.62 9.29
CA THR A 14 22.10 11.72 8.75
C THR A 14 21.74 12.72 9.85
N LYS A 15 21.39 12.28 11.05
CA LYS A 15 21.12 13.19 12.18
C LYS A 15 22.33 14.04 12.51
N GLN A 16 23.54 13.47 12.50
CA GLN A 16 24.76 14.23 12.76
C GLN A 16 24.99 15.30 11.69
N LYS A 17 24.77 14.97 10.41
CA LYS A 17 24.84 15.94 9.31
C LYS A 17 23.83 17.08 9.49
N VAL A 18 22.57 16.76 9.79
CA VAL A 18 21.51 17.74 10.02
C VAL A 18 21.86 18.64 11.21
N ARG A 19 22.30 18.06 12.32
CA ARG A 19 22.72 18.82 13.50
C ARG A 19 23.86 19.77 13.19
N TYR A 20 24.91 19.30 12.51
CA TYR A 20 26.06 20.13 12.18
C TYR A 20 25.70 21.25 11.20
N ALA A 21 24.98 20.93 10.13
CA ALA A 21 24.55 21.91 9.14
C ALA A 21 23.62 22.97 9.74
N ALA A 22 22.71 22.57 10.65
CA ALA A 22 21.81 23.50 11.31
C ALA A 22 22.58 24.49 12.21
N LEU A 23 23.57 23.99 12.95
CA LEU A 23 24.46 24.84 13.75
C LEU A 23 25.24 25.84 12.89
N MET A 24 25.74 25.41 11.72
CA MET A 24 26.47 26.29 10.80
C MET A 24 25.57 27.32 10.12
N ALA A 25 24.33 26.96 9.82
CA ALA A 25 23.35 27.85 9.21
C ALA A 25 22.65 28.78 10.23
N GLY A 26 22.85 28.56 11.54
CA GLY A 26 22.13 29.29 12.58
C GLY A 26 20.63 28.97 12.64
N LEU A 27 20.23 27.80 12.15
CA LEU A 27 18.84 27.35 12.04
C LEU A 27 18.52 26.28 13.07
N GLN A 28 17.23 26.07 13.33
CA GLN A 28 16.79 24.84 14.00
C GLN A 28 16.93 23.64 13.04
N GLN A 29 17.12 22.45 13.61
CA GLN A 29 17.21 21.22 12.81
C GLN A 29 15.95 20.97 11.98
N ALA A 30 14.77 21.31 12.51
CA ALA A 30 13.50 21.18 11.79
C ALA A 30 13.43 22.14 10.59
N GLU A 31 13.75 23.41 10.80
CA GLU A 31 13.77 24.44 9.74
C GLU A 31 14.74 24.07 8.61
N LEU A 32 15.95 23.60 8.97
CA LEU A 32 16.90 23.13 7.96
C LEU A 32 16.33 21.98 7.13
N VAL A 33 15.65 21.02 7.77
CA VAL A 33 15.06 19.87 7.08
C VAL A 33 13.91 20.33 6.19
N GLU A 34 13.08 21.27 6.63
CA GLU A 34 12.00 21.85 5.82
C GLU A 34 12.55 22.49 4.54
N ILE A 35 13.53 23.40 4.68
CA ILE A 35 14.18 24.06 3.53
C ILE A 35 14.83 23.02 2.59
N ALA A 36 15.55 22.05 3.15
CA ALA A 36 16.25 21.04 2.35
C ALA A 36 15.27 20.13 1.59
N VAL A 37 14.12 19.80 2.18
CA VAL A 37 13.07 19.02 1.52
C VAL A 37 12.43 19.83 0.40
N ASP A 38 12.10 21.09 0.64
CA ASP A 38 11.51 21.98 -0.37
C ASP A 38 12.46 22.17 -1.56
N GLU A 39 13.74 22.43 -1.30
CA GLU A 39 14.75 22.54 -2.36
C GLU A 39 14.92 21.23 -3.14
N TYR A 40 14.97 20.09 -2.44
CA TYR A 40 15.08 18.80 -3.09
C TYR A 40 13.89 18.52 -4.00
N VAL A 41 12.68 18.82 -3.54
CA VAL A 41 11.46 18.60 -4.32
C VAL A 41 11.42 19.52 -5.54
N GLU A 42 11.69 20.81 -5.37
CA GLU A 42 11.66 21.77 -6.46
C GLU A 42 12.72 21.43 -7.53
N ARG A 43 13.92 21.06 -7.10
CA ARG A 43 15.01 20.64 -8.01
C ARG A 43 14.68 19.38 -8.81
N HIS A 44 13.88 18.47 -8.27
CA HIS A 44 13.53 17.19 -8.92
C HIS A 44 12.11 17.16 -9.49
N ARG A 45 11.42 18.31 -9.56
CA ARG A 45 10.03 18.42 -10.02
C ARG A 45 9.80 17.78 -11.40
N GLU A 46 10.74 17.97 -12.32
CA GLU A 46 10.67 17.43 -13.68
C GLU A 46 10.86 15.92 -13.73
N GLU A 47 11.71 15.39 -12.85
CA GLU A 47 11.87 13.94 -12.72
C GLU A 47 10.61 13.30 -12.14
N PHE A 48 10.00 13.92 -11.12
CA PHE A 48 8.72 13.45 -10.60
C PHE A 48 7.62 13.51 -11.65
N GLY A 49 7.56 14.60 -12.43
CA GLY A 49 6.64 14.74 -13.56
C GLY A 49 6.78 13.59 -14.57
N ARG A 50 8.01 13.37 -15.06
CA ARG A 50 8.30 12.26 -16.00
C ARG A 50 7.95 10.89 -15.42
N ARG A 51 8.21 10.66 -14.14
CA ARG A 51 7.85 9.40 -13.47
C ARG A 51 6.33 9.24 -13.38
N MET A 52 5.59 10.31 -13.07
CA MET A 52 4.12 10.27 -13.01
C MET A 52 3.50 10.04 -14.39
N GLU A 53 4.01 10.69 -15.44
CA GLU A 53 3.57 10.48 -16.81
C GLU A 53 3.80 9.03 -17.23
N ARG A 54 5.01 8.50 -17.01
CA ARG A 54 5.32 7.09 -17.30
C ARG A 54 4.43 6.11 -16.53
N ALA A 55 4.15 6.40 -15.27
CA ALA A 55 3.22 5.60 -14.47
C ALA A 55 1.81 5.62 -15.07
N ARG A 56 1.34 6.80 -15.48
CA ARG A 56 0.02 6.98 -16.10
C ARG A 56 -0.08 6.23 -17.43
N GLU A 57 0.93 6.33 -18.29
CA GLU A 57 1.00 5.60 -19.55
C GLU A 57 0.94 4.09 -19.32
N ALA A 58 1.74 3.57 -18.37
CA ALA A 58 1.73 2.15 -18.03
C ALA A 58 0.37 1.67 -17.51
N LEU A 59 -0.32 2.49 -16.71
CA LEU A 59 -1.66 2.15 -16.22
C LEU A 59 -2.72 2.19 -17.32
N LEU A 60 -2.55 3.01 -18.36
CA LEU A 60 -3.44 3.08 -19.52
C LEU A 60 -3.15 2.03 -20.60
N GLY A 61 -1.89 1.56 -20.70
CA GLY A 61 -1.43 0.56 -21.68
C GLY A 61 -1.99 -0.85 -21.46
N GLY A 62 -2.66 -1.08 -20.33
CA GLY A 62 -3.30 -2.35 -20.00
C GLY A 62 -2.48 -3.17 -19.01
N LYS A 63 -2.88 -4.43 -18.81
CA LYS A 63 -2.33 -5.24 -17.72
C LYS A 63 -0.84 -5.56 -17.91
N ALA A 64 -0.37 -5.72 -19.15
CA ALA A 64 1.02 -6.07 -19.44
C ALA A 64 1.95 -4.89 -19.14
N SER A 65 1.63 -3.71 -19.68
CA SER A 65 2.37 -2.47 -19.42
C SER A 65 2.36 -2.07 -17.94
N ALA A 66 1.22 -2.23 -17.25
CA ALA A 66 1.13 -1.96 -15.80
C ALA A 66 2.02 -2.89 -14.97
N LEU A 67 2.09 -4.17 -15.34
CA LEU A 67 2.90 -5.18 -14.65
C LEU A 67 4.39 -5.01 -14.95
N ALA A 68 4.73 -4.64 -16.18
CA ALA A 68 6.08 -4.27 -16.60
C ALA A 68 6.58 -3.06 -15.79
N TYR A 69 5.76 -2.01 -15.67
CA TYR A 69 6.08 -0.83 -14.87
C TYR A 69 6.25 -1.15 -13.37
N ALA A 70 5.35 -1.97 -12.81
CA ALA A 70 5.40 -2.31 -11.38
C ALA A 70 6.61 -3.17 -11.00
N THR A 71 7.07 -4.03 -11.91
CA THR A 71 8.19 -4.94 -11.68
C THR A 71 9.52 -4.42 -12.21
N GLY A 72 9.50 -3.34 -13.02
CA GLY A 72 10.69 -2.73 -13.60
C GLY A 72 11.31 -3.55 -14.74
N VAL A 73 10.53 -4.41 -15.39
CA VAL A 73 10.96 -5.26 -16.54
C VAL A 73 10.31 -4.79 -17.84
N SER A 74 10.75 -5.30 -19.00
CA SER A 74 10.15 -4.93 -20.28
C SER A 74 8.78 -5.57 -20.48
N GLU A 75 7.92 -4.95 -21.30
CA GLU A 75 6.62 -5.53 -21.64
C GLU A 75 6.76 -6.86 -22.41
N GLU A 76 7.77 -6.96 -23.27
CA GLU A 76 8.16 -8.19 -23.97
C GLU A 76 8.51 -9.33 -23.01
N ASP A 77 9.19 -9.03 -21.90
CA ASP A 77 9.52 -10.01 -20.87
C ASP A 77 8.26 -10.48 -20.12
N VAL A 78 7.32 -9.56 -19.87
CA VAL A 78 6.01 -9.88 -19.27
C VAL A 78 5.18 -10.75 -20.21
N GLU A 79 5.16 -10.43 -21.49
CA GLU A 79 4.46 -11.22 -22.51
C GLU A 79 5.08 -12.60 -22.71
N ARG A 80 6.42 -12.69 -22.69
CA ARG A 80 7.15 -13.96 -22.79
C ARG A 80 6.81 -14.93 -21.66
N VAL A 81 6.65 -14.44 -20.44
CA VAL A 81 6.23 -15.27 -19.28
C VAL A 81 4.73 -15.58 -19.34
N GLY A 82 3.94 -14.75 -20.00
CA GLY A 82 2.51 -14.97 -20.25
C GLY A 82 1.61 -14.65 -19.04
N GLY A 83 0.33 -15.03 -19.13
CA GLY A 83 -0.66 -14.82 -18.06
C GLY A 83 -1.40 -13.48 -18.08
N VAL A 84 -1.02 -12.58 -19.00
CA VAL A 84 -1.60 -11.22 -19.09
C VAL A 84 -2.51 -11.03 -20.32
N SER A 85 -2.47 -11.97 -21.27
CA SER A 85 -3.38 -12.01 -22.42
C SER A 85 -4.82 -12.18 -21.95
N ALA A 86 -5.72 -11.31 -22.42
CA ALA A 86 -7.14 -11.35 -22.13
C ALA A 86 -7.81 -12.62 -22.69
N GLN A 87 -7.68 -13.74 -21.98
CA GLN A 87 -8.66 -14.82 -22.08
C GLN A 87 -9.82 -14.53 -21.12
N SER A 88 -10.68 -13.62 -21.54
CA SER A 88 -12.12 -13.78 -21.31
C SER A 88 -12.83 -14.06 -22.65
N GLY A 89 -12.16 -14.80 -23.54
CA GLY A 89 -12.82 -15.54 -24.59
C GLY A 89 -13.54 -16.73 -23.96
N SER A 90 -14.85 -16.62 -23.82
CA SER A 90 -15.82 -17.72 -23.81
C SER A 90 -15.28 -19.10 -23.42
N ARG A 91 -15.20 -19.40 -22.11
CA ARG A 91 -15.46 -20.79 -21.68
C ARG A 91 -16.96 -21.02 -21.83
N LYS A 92 -17.42 -21.16 -23.07
CA LYS A 92 -18.72 -21.75 -23.37
C LYS A 92 -18.58 -23.21 -22.99
N PRO A 93 -19.23 -23.72 -21.92
CA PRO A 93 -19.22 -25.14 -21.69
C PRO A 93 -19.90 -25.78 -22.89
N SER A 94 -19.14 -26.58 -23.64
CA SER A 94 -19.68 -27.54 -24.59
C SER A 94 -20.64 -28.43 -23.80
N ARG A 95 -21.94 -28.15 -23.91
CA ARG A 95 -22.99 -29.01 -23.37
C ARG A 95 -23.01 -30.25 -24.25
N ALA A 96 -22.28 -31.27 -23.80
CA ALA A 96 -22.32 -32.59 -24.38
C ALA A 96 -23.77 -33.08 -24.44
N THR A 97 -24.21 -33.26 -25.68
CA THR A 97 -25.14 -34.28 -26.20
C THR A 97 -26.11 -34.98 -25.23
N SER A 98 -27.38 -34.94 -25.64
CA SER A 98 -28.29 -36.10 -25.65
C SER A 98 -28.46 -36.86 -24.34
N ASN A 99 -29.58 -36.59 -23.67
CA ASN A 99 -30.40 -37.67 -23.10
C ASN A 99 -31.88 -37.32 -23.36
N GLN A 100 -32.37 -37.80 -24.50
CA GLN A 100 -33.77 -38.19 -24.66
C GLN A 100 -34.05 -39.28 -23.63
N ALA A 101 -34.74 -38.94 -22.56
CA ALA A 101 -35.38 -39.91 -21.69
C ALA A 101 -36.70 -39.31 -21.20
N SER A 102 -37.76 -39.64 -21.93
CA SER A 102 -39.13 -39.52 -21.48
C SER A 102 -39.34 -40.32 -20.19
N SER A 103 -39.92 -39.70 -19.17
CA SER A 103 -41.16 -40.15 -18.48
C SER A 103 -41.29 -39.59 -17.05
N PRO A 104 -42.53 -39.51 -16.51
CA PRO A 104 -42.95 -38.43 -15.61
C PRO A 104 -43.17 -38.86 -14.15
N GLU A 105 -43.53 -37.86 -13.34
CA GLU A 105 -44.29 -37.91 -12.08
C GLU A 105 -43.74 -38.72 -10.89
N GLY A 106 -43.38 -37.99 -9.83
CA GLY A 106 -43.09 -38.54 -8.51
C GLY A 106 -42.89 -37.44 -7.49
N GLN A 107 -43.83 -37.36 -6.55
CA GLN A 107 -44.02 -36.30 -5.57
C GLN A 107 -42.97 -36.30 -4.44
N SER A 108 -42.80 -35.11 -3.85
CA SER A 108 -42.60 -34.87 -2.40
C SER A 108 -41.27 -35.26 -1.73
N ALA A 109 -40.56 -34.26 -1.17
CA ALA A 109 -40.24 -34.20 0.26
C ALA A 109 -39.33 -33.00 0.64
N ARG A 110 -39.72 -32.32 1.74
CA ARG A 110 -38.88 -31.66 2.79
C ARG A 110 -37.85 -30.61 2.33
N GLY A 111 -37.95 -29.33 2.72
CA GLY A 111 -37.84 -28.84 4.10
C GLY A 111 -36.37 -28.97 4.59
N SER A 112 -35.68 -28.03 5.21
CA SER A 112 -35.91 -26.67 5.70
C SER A 112 -34.51 -26.15 6.14
N GLN A 113 -34.44 -24.86 6.45
CA GLN A 113 -33.55 -24.22 7.45
C GLN A 113 -32.17 -23.65 7.03
N SER A 114 -32.20 -22.31 6.98
CA SER A 114 -31.28 -21.36 7.62
C SER A 114 -30.25 -21.88 8.64
N SER A 115 -29.03 -21.36 8.54
CA SER A 115 -28.14 -21.01 9.67
C SER A 115 -27.05 -20.06 9.13
N ALA A 116 -26.99 -18.79 9.55
CA ALA A 116 -26.47 -18.23 10.79
C ALA A 116 -24.96 -17.89 10.74
N ARG A 117 -24.70 -16.57 10.65
CA ARG A 117 -23.88 -15.74 11.58
C ARG A 117 -22.42 -16.16 11.87
N ALA A 118 -21.49 -15.25 11.55
CA ALA A 118 -20.24 -15.11 12.31
C ALA A 118 -19.78 -13.64 12.33
N ALA A 119 -19.97 -12.99 13.48
CA ALA A 119 -19.36 -11.71 13.82
C ALA A 119 -18.11 -11.99 14.67
N SER A 120 -16.93 -11.58 14.22
CA SER A 120 -15.70 -11.66 15.01
C SER A 120 -15.35 -10.29 15.59
N LYS A 121 -15.66 -10.12 16.88
CA LYS A 121 -15.03 -9.13 17.76
C LYS A 121 -13.62 -9.63 18.09
N THR A 122 -12.61 -8.77 17.96
CA THR A 122 -11.37 -8.94 18.73
C THR A 122 -11.03 -7.64 19.45
N SER A 123 -10.69 -7.80 20.71
CA SER A 123 -10.53 -6.75 21.71
C SER A 123 -9.07 -6.70 22.18
N ARG A 124 -8.66 -5.49 22.62
CA ARG A 124 -7.67 -5.19 23.66
C ARG A 124 -6.18 -5.43 23.31
N LYS A 125 -5.34 -4.43 23.63
CA LYS A 125 -4.53 -4.44 24.87
C LYS A 125 -3.91 -3.08 25.17
N SER A 126 -4.35 -2.48 26.27
CA SER A 126 -3.77 -1.29 26.89
C SER A 126 -2.57 -1.71 27.75
N THR A 127 -1.42 -1.05 27.59
CA THR A 127 -0.29 -1.18 28.52
C THR A 127 0.12 0.18 29.06
N SER A 128 -0.37 0.44 30.27
CA SER A 128 0.14 1.41 31.23
C SER A 128 1.61 1.15 31.54
N ARG A 129 2.45 2.20 31.51
CA ARG A 129 3.71 2.21 32.27
C ARG A 129 3.88 3.54 33.01
N ARG A 130 4.20 3.35 34.28
CA ARG A 130 4.24 4.28 35.41
C ARG A 130 5.44 5.24 35.36
N ARG A 131 5.23 6.34 36.07
CA ARG A 131 6.17 7.35 36.58
C ARG A 131 7.44 6.74 37.20
N SER A 132 8.57 7.39 36.97
CA SER A 132 9.68 7.44 37.94
C SER A 132 10.01 8.91 38.23
N SER A 133 9.74 9.27 39.48
CA SER A 133 10.07 10.53 40.13
C SER A 133 11.46 10.38 40.77
N THR A 134 12.39 11.26 40.42
CA THR A 134 13.61 11.49 41.23
C THR A 134 13.98 12.96 41.19
N LYS A 135 13.37 13.70 42.12
CA LYS A 135 13.97 14.65 43.08
C LYS A 135 15.26 15.38 42.65
N ARG A 136 15.12 16.69 42.38
CA ARG A 136 16.19 17.70 42.46
C ARG A 136 16.68 17.85 43.92
N PRO A 137 17.96 18.23 44.11
CA PRO A 137 18.31 19.17 45.16
C PRO A 137 18.81 20.51 44.61
N SER A 138 18.55 21.51 45.43
CA SER A 138 18.77 22.94 45.27
C SER A 138 20.23 23.35 45.29
N ALA A 139 20.49 24.55 44.76
CA ALA A 139 21.73 25.30 44.78
C ALA A 139 22.28 25.58 46.18
N ALA A 140 23.59 25.81 46.23
CA ALA A 140 24.26 26.90 46.94
C ALA A 140 25.50 27.31 46.11
#